data_AF-A0A430F4I0-F1
#
_entry.id   AF-A0A430F4I0-F1
#
_cell.length_a   1.000
_cell.length_b   1.000
_cell.length_c   1.000
_cell.angle_alpha   90.00
_cell.angle_beta   90.00
_cell.angle_gamma   90.00
#
_symmetry.space_group_name_H-M   'P 1'
#
loop_
_entity.id
_entity.type
_entity.pdbx_description
1 polymer ?
#
loop_
_entity_poly.entity_id
_entity_poly.type
_entity_poly.pdbx_seq_one_letter_code
_entity_poly.pdbx_strand_id
1 'polypeptide(L)' 'MGLRELRTARHLTQTELASQAGMSQGNYADYERGDRPITNMTLGKALKLADALKVKDLRKLLDD' A
#
# COMPACT_ATOMS: atom_id res chain seq x y z
N MET A 1 7.20 9.18 -3.72
CA MET A 1 5.87 9.50 -3.14
C MET A 1 5.50 8.30 -2.31
N GLY A 2 5.60 8.41 -1.00
CA GLY A 2 5.48 7.25 -0.12
C GLY A 2 4.05 6.69 -0.08
N LEU A 3 3.90 5.47 0.44
CA LEU A 3 2.60 4.80 0.61
C LEU A 3 1.58 5.68 1.35
N ARG A 4 2.05 6.40 2.38
CA ARG A 4 1.27 7.34 3.17
C ARG A 4 0.66 8.45 2.30
N GLU A 5 1.46 9.05 1.43
CA GLU A 5 1.03 10.17 0.57
C GLU A 5 0.00 9.69 -0.45
N LEU A 6 0.22 8.52 -1.04
CA LEU A 6 -0.73 7.92 -2.00
C LEU A 6 -2.07 7.58 -1.35
N ARG A 7 -2.03 7.13 -0.09
CA ARG A 7 -3.22 6.84 0.72
C ARG A 7 -3.96 8.14 1.10
N THR A 8 -3.25 9.15 1.62
CA THR A 8 -3.88 10.42 2.06
C THR A 8 -4.43 11.21 0.88
N ALA A 9 -3.78 11.19 -0.28
CA ALA A 9 -4.30 11.78 -1.52
C ALA A 9 -5.63 11.16 -1.97
N ARG A 10 -6.00 9.98 -1.44
CA ARG A 10 -7.27 9.29 -1.70
C ARG A 10 -8.26 9.39 -0.55
N HIS A 11 -7.94 10.15 0.50
CA HIS A 11 -8.75 10.29 1.70
C HIS A 11 -9.07 8.96 2.38
N LEU A 12 -8.16 7.97 2.27
CA LEU A 12 -8.32 6.66 2.90
C LEU A 12 -7.58 6.60 4.23
N THR A 13 -8.19 5.95 5.22
CA THR A 13 -7.51 5.51 6.44
C THR A 13 -6.67 4.26 6.16
N GLN A 14 -5.75 3.94 7.08
CA GLN A 14 -4.94 2.70 6.96
C GLN A 14 -5.83 1.45 6.97
N THR A 15 -6.91 1.46 7.76
CA THR A 15 -7.85 0.34 7.86
C THR A 15 -8.64 0.14 6.56
N GLU A 16 -9.14 1.22 5.96
CA GLU A 16 -9.89 1.15 4.70
C GLU A 16 -9.02 0.64 3.55
N LEU A 17 -7.81 1.19 3.42
CA LEU A 17 -6.89 0.75 2.37
C LEU A 17 -6.45 -0.70 2.57
N ALA A 18 -6.15 -1.11 3.81
CA ALA A 18 -5.81 -2.48 4.11
C ALA A 18 -6.97 -3.45 3.79
N SER A 19 -8.20 -3.07 4.14
CA SER A 19 -9.41 -3.83 3.81
C SER A 19 -9.58 -4.00 2.30
N GLN A 20 -9.46 -2.91 1.54
CA GLN A 20 -9.53 -2.95 0.07
C GLN A 20 -8.40 -3.78 -0.55
N ALA A 21 -7.19 -3.71 0.00
CA ALA A 21 -6.05 -4.50 -0.45
C ALA A 21 -6.08 -5.97 0.01
N GLY A 22 -7.06 -6.36 0.84
CA GLY A 22 -7.20 -7.71 1.38
C GLY A 22 -6.09 -8.08 2.37
N MET A 23 -5.63 -7.15 3.20
CA MET A 23 -4.64 -7.36 4.25
C MET A 23 -5.08 -6.75 5.59
N SER A 24 -4.42 -7.12 6.69
CA SER A 24 -4.66 -6.50 7.99
C SER A 24 -4.10 -5.07 8.03
N GLN A 25 -4.72 -4.19 8.82
CA GLN A 25 -4.22 -2.83 9.02
C GLN A 25 -2.78 -2.81 9.56
N GLY A 26 -2.43 -3.73 10.46
CA GLY A 26 -1.05 -3.88 10.96
C GLY A 26 -0.04 -4.18 9.85
N ASN A 27 -0.34 -5.16 8.99
CA ASN A 27 0.54 -5.47 7.84
C ASN A 27 0.71 -4.26 6.92
N TYR A 28 -0.37 -3.53 6.65
CA TYR A 28 -0.30 -2.30 5.85
C TYR A 28 0.56 -1.23 6.55
N ALA A 29 0.40 -1.05 7.86
CA ALA A 29 1.19 -0.08 8.63
C ALA A 29 2.69 -0.43 8.63
N ASP A 30 3.05 -1.71 8.68
CA ASP A 30 4.44 -2.16 8.58
C ASP A 30 5.06 -1.84 7.21
N TYR A 31 4.27 -1.93 6.13
CA TYR A 31 4.71 -1.46 4.80
C TYR A 31 4.81 0.06 4.74
N GLU A 32 3.84 0.81 5.28
CA GLU A 32 3.84 2.29 5.26
C GLU A 32 4.98 2.89 6.11
N ARG A 33 5.41 2.20 7.17
CA ARG A 33 6.52 2.62 8.04
C ARG A 33 7.89 2.13 7.56
N GLY A 34 7.94 1.16 6.66
CA GLY A 34 9.17 0.56 6.15
C GLY A 34 9.73 -0.58 7.01
N ASP A 35 9.06 -0.98 8.09
CA ASP A 35 9.44 -2.15 8.91
C ASP A 35 9.42 -3.44 8.07
N ARG A 36 8.54 -3.46 7.06
CA ARG A 36 8.47 -4.53 6.07
C ARG A 36 8.69 -3.97 4.67
N PRO A 37 9.72 -4.42 3.94
CA PRO A 37 9.92 -4.01 2.56
C PRO A 37 8.73 -4.38 1.67
N ILE A 38 8.25 -3.42 0.87
CA ILE A 38 7.19 -3.63 -0.13
C ILE A 38 7.59 -4.68 -1.18
N THR A 39 8.89 -4.82 -1.44
CA THR A 39 9.48 -5.85 -2.32
C THR A 39 9.21 -7.28 -1.83
N ASN A 40 8.96 -7.47 -0.53
CA ASN A 40 8.62 -8.78 0.06
C ASN A 40 7.11 -9.08 0.00
N MET A 41 6.32 -8.23 -0.65
CA MET A 41 4.89 -8.44 -0.83
C MET A 41 4.61 -9.45 -1.95
N THR A 42 3.63 -10.33 -1.76
CA THR A 42 3.21 -11.23 -2.84
C THR A 42 2.58 -10.43 -3.98
N LEU A 43 2.79 -10.87 -5.23
CA LEU A 43 2.27 -10.18 -6.42
C LEU A 43 0.76 -9.92 -6.33
N GLY A 44 -0.02 -10.89 -5.85
CA GLY A 44 -1.47 -10.72 -5.69
C GLY A 44 -1.87 -9.61 -4.70
N LYS A 45 -1.10 -9.40 -3.62
CA LYS A 45 -1.33 -8.29 -2.69
C LYS A 45 -0.89 -6.96 -3.28
N ALA A 46 0.23 -6.95 -4.02
CA ALA A 46 0.69 -5.76 -4.71
C ALA A 46 -0.35 -5.26 -5.73
N LEU A 47 -0.95 -6.17 -6.51
CA LEU A 47 -2.02 -5.81 -7.46
C LEU A 47 -3.24 -5.21 -6.76
N LYS A 48 -3.74 -5.86 -5.69
CA LYS A 48 -4.88 -5.33 -4.92
C LYS A 48 -4.58 -3.97 -4.29
N LEU A 49 -3.35 -3.78 -3.81
CA LEU A 49 -2.90 -2.50 -3.27
C LEU A 49 -2.84 -1.42 -4.37
N ALA A 50 -2.32 -1.75 -5.55
CA ALA A 50 -2.33 -0.86 -6.72
C ALA A 50 -3.75 -0.48 -7.15
N ASP A 51 -4.69 -1.42 -7.16
CA ASP A 51 -6.09 -1.18 -7.50
C ASP A 51 -6.76 -0.25 -6.48
N ALA A 52 -6.58 -0.52 -5.19
CA ALA A 52 -7.10 0.32 -4.11
C ALA A 52 -6.48 1.72 -4.13
N LEU A 53 -5.18 1.79 -4.42
CA LEU A 53 -4.46 3.02 -4.66
C LEU A 53 -4.67 3.56 -6.08
N LYS A 54 -5.52 3.02 -6.97
CA LYS A 54 -5.66 3.50 -8.36
C LYS A 54 -4.34 3.90 -9.03
N VAL A 55 -3.26 3.13 -8.80
CA VAL A 55 -1.91 3.38 -9.31
C VAL A 55 -1.63 2.33 -10.38
N LYS A 56 -1.31 2.79 -11.59
CA LYS A 56 -0.96 1.90 -12.71
C LYS A 56 0.49 1.40 -12.65
N ASP A 57 1.38 2.17 -12.03
CA ASP A 57 2.80 1.83 -11.92
C ASP A 57 3.19 1.58 -10.46
N LEU A 58 3.28 0.30 -10.11
CA LEU A 58 3.68 -0.19 -8.79
C LEU A 58 5.11 0.20 -8.40
N ARG A 59 5.98 0.54 -9.36
CA ARG A 59 7.36 0.96 -9.05
C ARG A 59 7.40 2.25 -8.26
N LYS A 60 6.35 3.09 -8.36
CA LYS A 60 6.19 4.30 -7.54
C LYS A 60 6.14 4.02 -6.04
N LEU A 61 5.86 2.77 -5.64
CA LEU A 61 5.88 2.34 -4.24
C LEU A 61 7.29 1.98 -3.75
N LEU A 62 8.29 1.95 -4.64
CA LEU A 62 9.70 1.70 -4.32
C LEU A 62 10.48 3.01 -4.15
N ASP A 63 9.88 4.14 -4.56
CA ASP A 63 10.42 5.49 -4.38
C ASP A 63 10.03 5.98 -2.97
N ASP A 64 10.70 5.45 -1.94
CA ASP A 64 10.68 6.02 -0.58
C ASP A 64 11.31 7.42 -0.55
#